data_AF-A0A9P9HNE8-F1
#
_entry.id   AF-A0A9P9HNE8-F1
#
_cell.length_a   1.000
_cell.length_b   1.000
_cell.length_c   1.000
_cell.angle_alpha   90.00
_cell.angle_beta   90.00
_cell.angle_gamma   90.00
#
_symmetry.space_group_name_H-M   'P 1'
#
loop_
_entity.id
_entity.type
_entity.pdbx_description
1 polymer ?
#
loop_
_entity_poly.entity_id
_entity_poly.type
_entity_poly.pdbx_seq_one_letter_code
_entity_poly.pdbx_strand_id
1 'polypeptide(L)'
;MVSKLMSPQVAINSLITSTMPDAEIKPFYPIIYDILPGASEFYLIDFTGGVFNLTLNVPYPWVEKTLEFIRETAKTCPNTAIVGVCWGHQAVARAMGGKIEFNPYGDRRGIELLGGSQDKSSKIDFALLEFHKRRVARPAQRFVPLAGDSDALLHEEYNIITFQGHPEMTEDVGMAILYADDGAYTGNLSEK
;
A
#
# COMPACT_ATOMS: atom_id res chain seq x y z
N MET A 1 12.84 24.67 -14.16
CA MET A 1 13.56 23.55 -13.52
C MET A 1 12.53 22.70 -12.82
N VAL A 2 12.10 21.59 -13.42
CA VAL A 2 11.27 20.61 -12.70
C VAL A 2 12.21 19.93 -11.72
N SER A 3 12.04 20.18 -10.42
CA SER A 3 12.81 19.47 -9.40
C SER A 3 12.62 17.97 -9.64
N LYS A 4 13.72 17.21 -9.65
CA LYS A 4 13.70 15.74 -9.64
C LYS A 4 13.07 15.31 -8.30
N LEU A 5 11.75 15.37 -8.23
CA LEU A 5 11.01 14.82 -7.12
C LEU A 5 11.21 13.31 -7.16
N MET A 6 11.66 12.74 -6.04
CA MET A 6 11.69 11.29 -5.88
C MET A 6 10.26 10.79 -6.04
N SER A 7 10.02 9.96 -7.04
CA SER A 7 8.75 9.24 -7.14
C SER A 7 8.64 8.24 -5.97
N PRO A 8 7.42 7.80 -5.59
CA PRO A 8 7.25 6.78 -4.55
C PRO A 8 8.10 5.52 -4.80
N GLN A 9 8.26 5.13 -6.08
CA GLN A 9 9.13 4.03 -6.47
C GLN A 9 10.61 4.27 -6.12
N VAL A 10 11.11 5.49 -6.33
CA VAL A 10 12.51 5.83 -5.97
C VAL A 10 12.69 5.82 -4.45
N ALA A 11 11.66 6.24 -3.70
CA ALA A 11 11.67 6.24 -2.25
C ALA A 11 11.72 4.81 -1.67
N ILE A 12 10.88 3.90 -2.17
CA ILE A 12 10.92 2.47 -1.83
C ILE A 12 12.27 1.85 -2.17
N ASN A 13 12.80 2.11 -3.37
CA ASN A 13 14.09 1.56 -3.78
C ASN A 13 15.21 2.04 -2.85
N SER A 14 15.20 3.32 -2.48
CA SER A 14 16.15 3.89 -1.52
C SER A 14 16.02 3.24 -0.14
N LEU A 15 14.80 3.01 0.34
CA LEU A 15 14.55 2.33 1.61
C LEU A 15 15.11 0.90 1.60
N ILE A 16 14.79 0.11 0.58
CA ILE A 16 15.26 -1.27 0.44
C ILE A 16 16.79 -1.30 0.37
N THR A 17 17.40 -0.51 -0.51
CA THR A 17 18.86 -0.49 -0.69
C THR A 17 19.62 0.07 0.51
N SER A 18 19.00 0.92 1.33
CA SER A 18 19.61 1.37 2.59
C SER A 18 19.74 0.24 3.63
N THR A 19 18.88 -0.78 3.56
CA THR A 19 18.86 -1.92 4.49
C THR A 19 19.55 -3.15 3.90
N MET A 20 19.38 -3.37 2.60
CA MET A 20 19.98 -4.46 1.83
C MET A 20 20.64 -3.88 0.58
N PRO A 21 21.91 -3.41 0.67
CA PRO A 21 22.60 -2.73 -0.43
C PRO A 21 22.73 -3.57 -1.71
N ASP A 22 22.81 -4.90 -1.57
CA ASP A 22 22.97 -5.84 -2.67
C ASP A 22 21.64 -6.35 -3.24
N ALA A 23 20.50 -5.78 -2.81
CA ALA A 23 19.18 -6.20 -3.29
C ALA A 23 19.00 -5.91 -4.79
N GLU A 24 18.65 -6.95 -5.57
CA GLU A 24 18.21 -6.78 -6.95
C GLU A 24 16.72 -6.39 -6.97
N ILE A 25 16.40 -5.22 -7.52
CA ILE A 25 15.03 -4.70 -7.59
C ILE A 25 14.52 -4.76 -9.03
N LYS A 26 13.39 -5.44 -9.23
CA LYS A 26 12.73 -5.58 -10.55
C LYS A 26 11.33 -4.95 -10.52
N PRO A 27 11.08 -3.87 -11.28
CA PRO A 27 9.75 -3.27 -11.35
C PRO A 27 8.84 -4.05 -12.31
N PHE A 28 7.58 -4.22 -11.93
CA PHE A 28 6.52 -4.79 -12.77
C PHE A 28 5.34 -3.82 -12.85
N TYR A 29 4.72 -3.72 -14.02
CA TYR A 29 3.60 -2.81 -14.26
C TYR A 29 2.38 -3.55 -14.85
N PRO A 30 1.61 -4.29 -14.02
CA PRO A 30 0.47 -5.08 -14.49
C PRO A 30 -0.59 -4.25 -15.22
N ILE A 31 -0.78 -2.98 -14.82
CA ILE A 31 -1.72 -2.07 -15.47
C ILE A 31 -1.36 -1.75 -16.93
N ILE A 32 -0.07 -1.78 -17.29
CA ILE A 32 0.42 -1.44 -18.64
C ILE A 32 0.65 -2.71 -19.46
N TYR A 33 1.33 -3.69 -18.86
CA TYR A 33 1.87 -4.84 -19.58
C TYR A 33 1.15 -6.15 -19.27
N ASP A 34 0.26 -6.18 -18.27
CA ASP A 34 -0.44 -7.41 -17.84
C ASP A 34 0.53 -8.56 -17.49
N ILE A 35 1.71 -8.20 -16.97
CA ILE A 35 2.77 -9.11 -16.55
C ILE A 35 2.93 -9.02 -15.03
N LEU A 36 2.93 -10.18 -14.40
CA LEU A 36 3.25 -10.39 -12.98
C LEU A 36 4.46 -11.33 -12.89
N PRO A 37 5.31 -11.19 -11.85
CA PRO A 37 6.49 -12.04 -11.67
C PRO A 37 6.14 -13.48 -11.31
N GLY A 38 7.12 -14.39 -11.44
CA GLY A 38 7.11 -15.64 -10.69
C GLY A 38 7.43 -15.36 -9.22
N ALA A 39 6.43 -15.45 -8.33
CA ALA A 39 6.58 -14.98 -6.94
C ALA A 39 7.74 -15.63 -6.17
N SER A 40 7.95 -16.93 -6.38
CA SER A 40 9.01 -17.71 -5.74
C SER A 40 10.43 -17.30 -6.13
N GLU A 41 10.59 -16.45 -7.16
CA GLU A 41 11.88 -15.89 -7.57
C GLU A 41 12.32 -14.73 -6.65
N PHE A 42 11.43 -14.24 -5.79
CA PHE A 42 11.65 -13.06 -4.95
C PHE A 42 11.51 -13.39 -3.47
N TYR A 43 12.36 -12.77 -2.65
CA TYR A 43 12.21 -12.77 -1.19
C TYR A 43 11.14 -11.78 -0.71
N LEU A 44 10.88 -10.74 -1.50
CA LEU A 44 9.94 -9.67 -1.19
C LEU A 44 9.22 -9.23 -2.45
N ILE A 45 7.91 -9.11 -2.38
CA ILE A 45 7.06 -8.43 -3.36
C ILE A 45 6.42 -7.23 -2.67
N ASP A 46 6.69 -6.05 -3.21
CA ASP A 46 6.09 -4.79 -2.76
C ASP A 46 4.98 -4.34 -3.72
N PHE A 47 3.76 -4.23 -3.21
CA PHE A 47 2.64 -3.60 -3.89
C PHE A 47 2.60 -2.13 -3.50
N THR A 48 2.99 -1.28 -4.44
CA THR A 48 3.15 0.16 -4.21
C THR A 48 1.82 0.93 -4.22
N GLY A 49 1.89 2.22 -3.92
CA GLY A 49 0.75 3.13 -4.01
C GLY A 49 0.22 3.31 -5.44
N GLY A 50 -1.03 3.79 -5.55
CA GLY A 50 -1.71 3.92 -6.83
C GLY A 50 -3.07 4.62 -6.71
N VAL A 51 -3.54 5.18 -7.81
CA VAL A 51 -4.78 5.99 -7.84
C VAL A 51 -6.05 5.16 -8.12
N PHE A 52 -5.89 3.91 -8.54
CA PHE A 52 -6.99 3.09 -9.05
C PHE A 52 -8.04 2.76 -7.99
N ASN A 53 -9.31 2.72 -8.39
CA ASN A 53 -10.44 2.49 -7.48
C ASN A 53 -10.70 1.01 -7.16
N LEU A 54 -10.25 0.58 -5.98
CA LEU A 54 -10.54 -0.76 -5.44
C LEU A 54 -11.90 -0.88 -4.72
N THR A 55 -12.80 0.10 -4.78
CA THR A 55 -14.20 -0.06 -4.31
C THR A 55 -15.14 -0.55 -5.40
N LEU A 56 -14.68 -0.65 -6.64
CA LEU A 56 -15.48 -1.12 -7.77
C LEU A 56 -15.94 -2.57 -7.55
N ASN A 57 -17.19 -2.87 -7.91
CA ASN A 57 -17.76 -4.21 -7.82
C ASN A 57 -17.13 -5.15 -8.85
N VAL A 58 -16.92 -4.66 -10.08
CA VAL A 58 -16.28 -5.41 -11.16
C VAL A 58 -14.89 -4.81 -11.42
N PRO A 59 -13.81 -5.43 -10.91
CA PRO A 59 -12.46 -4.96 -11.15
C PRO A 59 -12.04 -5.19 -12.61
N TYR A 60 -11.08 -4.39 -13.09
CA TYR A 60 -10.47 -4.60 -14.40
C TYR A 60 -9.67 -5.91 -14.41
N PRO A 61 -9.45 -6.57 -15.56
CA PRO A 61 -8.76 -7.85 -15.61
C PRO A 61 -7.39 -7.87 -14.92
N TRP A 62 -6.59 -6.81 -15.08
CA TRP A 62 -5.28 -6.70 -14.43
C TRP A 62 -5.39 -6.62 -12.90
N VAL A 63 -6.45 -6.00 -12.37
CA VAL A 63 -6.71 -5.92 -10.94
C VAL A 63 -7.05 -7.30 -10.41
N GLU A 64 -7.98 -8.01 -11.07
CA GLU A 64 -8.37 -9.36 -10.63
C GLU A 64 -7.17 -10.31 -10.62
N LYS A 65 -6.35 -10.29 -11.68
CA LYS A 65 -5.10 -11.04 -11.74
C LYS A 65 -4.12 -10.67 -10.63
N THR A 66 -4.02 -9.37 -10.29
CA THR A 66 -3.18 -8.90 -9.18
C THR A 66 -3.70 -9.43 -7.84
N LEU A 67 -5.02 -9.40 -7.60
CA LEU A 67 -5.63 -9.93 -6.38
C LEU A 67 -5.49 -11.46 -6.28
N GLU A 68 -5.62 -12.17 -7.39
CA GLU A 68 -5.34 -13.61 -7.46
C GLU A 68 -3.87 -13.91 -7.17
N PHE A 69 -2.96 -13.15 -7.77
CA PHE A 69 -1.52 -13.29 -7.54
C PHE A 69 -1.13 -13.07 -6.08
N ILE A 70 -1.73 -12.08 -5.39
CA ILE A 70 -1.53 -11.89 -3.95
C ILE A 70 -1.96 -13.13 -3.16
N ARG A 71 -3.17 -13.65 -3.43
CA ARG A 71 -3.71 -14.85 -2.76
C ARG A 71 -2.82 -16.07 -2.95
N GLU A 72 -2.43 -16.33 -4.19
CA GLU A 72 -1.60 -17.49 -4.53
C GLU A 72 -0.19 -17.36 -3.98
N THR A 73 0.42 -16.17 -4.04
CA THR A 73 1.75 -15.92 -3.44
C THR A 73 1.74 -16.21 -1.95
N ALA A 74 0.79 -15.62 -1.21
CA ALA A 74 0.68 -15.81 0.24
C ALA A 74 0.55 -17.30 0.62
N LYS A 75 -0.23 -18.05 -0.17
CA LYS A 75 -0.53 -19.46 0.10
C LYS A 75 0.59 -20.43 -0.32
N THR A 76 1.27 -20.16 -1.43
CA THR A 76 2.16 -21.14 -2.09
C THR A 76 3.64 -20.81 -1.98
N CYS A 77 3.99 -19.56 -1.65
CA CYS A 77 5.36 -19.07 -1.59
C CYS A 77 5.71 -18.59 -0.17
N PRO A 78 5.83 -19.48 0.84
CA PRO A 78 6.06 -19.07 2.23
C PRO A 78 7.39 -18.33 2.46
N ASN A 79 8.36 -18.46 1.56
CA ASN A 79 9.64 -17.75 1.62
C ASN A 79 9.60 -16.35 0.95
N THR A 80 8.46 -15.97 0.37
CA THR A 80 8.25 -14.68 -0.28
C THR A 80 7.39 -13.81 0.62
N ALA A 81 7.97 -12.73 1.14
CA ALA A 81 7.22 -11.73 1.90
C ALA A 81 6.41 -10.83 0.96
N ILE A 82 5.25 -10.36 1.44
CA ILE A 82 4.42 -9.37 0.76
C ILE A 82 4.39 -8.11 1.61
N VAL A 83 4.72 -6.98 1.00
CA VAL A 83 4.48 -5.65 1.54
C VAL A 83 3.41 -4.95 0.69
N GLY A 84 2.48 -4.25 1.32
CA GLY A 84 1.49 -3.44 0.61
C GLY A 84 1.43 -2.03 1.18
N VAL A 85 1.62 -1.03 0.33
CA VAL A 85 1.63 0.39 0.71
C VAL A 85 0.50 1.14 0.01
N CYS A 86 -0.30 1.90 0.77
CA CYS A 86 -1.42 2.70 0.29
C CYS A 86 -2.42 1.91 -0.58
N TRP A 87 -2.29 1.95 -1.90
CA TRP A 87 -3.10 1.12 -2.79
C TRP A 87 -2.79 -0.37 -2.62
N GLY A 88 -1.52 -0.74 -2.46
CA GLY A 88 -1.13 -2.12 -2.19
C GLY A 88 -1.68 -2.65 -0.87
N HIS A 89 -1.77 -1.80 0.16
CA HIS A 89 -2.44 -2.16 1.41
C HIS A 89 -3.91 -2.52 1.17
N GLN A 90 -4.63 -1.72 0.39
CA GLN A 90 -6.01 -1.99 0.01
C GLN A 90 -6.14 -3.23 -0.89
N ALA A 91 -5.21 -3.43 -1.83
CA ALA A 91 -5.19 -4.58 -2.72
C ALA A 91 -5.00 -5.88 -1.94
N VAL A 92 -4.03 -5.92 -1.03
CA VAL A 92 -3.77 -7.07 -0.15
C VAL A 92 -4.96 -7.34 0.74
N ALA A 93 -5.51 -6.32 1.41
CA ALA A 93 -6.69 -6.49 2.25
C ALA A 93 -7.89 -7.04 1.44
N ARG A 94 -8.16 -6.50 0.25
CA ARG A 94 -9.25 -6.97 -0.63
C ARG A 94 -9.02 -8.40 -1.12
N ALA A 95 -7.80 -8.72 -1.57
CA ALA A 95 -7.42 -10.05 -2.05
C ALA A 95 -7.68 -11.13 -0.97
N MET A 96 -7.44 -10.79 0.29
CA MET A 96 -7.57 -11.72 1.41
C MET A 96 -9.00 -11.78 2.00
N GLY A 97 -9.97 -11.03 1.46
CA GLY A 97 -11.37 -11.03 1.90
C GLY A 97 -11.77 -9.88 2.84
N GLY A 98 -10.92 -8.86 2.94
CA GLY A 98 -11.22 -7.58 3.58
C GLY A 98 -12.15 -6.71 2.74
N LYS A 99 -12.63 -5.61 3.32
CA LYS A 99 -13.53 -4.65 2.67
C LYS A 99 -12.84 -3.29 2.55
N ILE A 100 -12.86 -2.72 1.36
CA ILE A 100 -12.39 -1.36 1.08
C ILE A 100 -13.60 -0.44 0.92
N GLU A 101 -13.51 0.77 1.44
CA GLU A 101 -14.53 1.81 1.25
C GLU A 101 -13.90 3.19 1.09
N PHE A 102 -14.68 4.16 0.63
CA PHE A 102 -14.29 5.57 0.72
C PHE A 102 -14.22 5.97 2.18
N ASN A 103 -13.22 6.76 2.54
CA ASN A 103 -13.04 7.19 3.92
C ASN A 103 -14.25 8.05 4.36
N PRO A 104 -15.07 7.59 5.33
CA PRO A 104 -16.25 8.33 5.76
C PRO A 104 -15.89 9.64 6.47
N TYR A 105 -14.62 9.82 6.85
CA TYR A 105 -14.09 11.02 7.51
C TYR A 105 -13.41 12.00 6.54
N GLY A 106 -13.50 11.75 5.22
CA GLY A 106 -12.85 12.55 4.19
C GLY A 106 -11.45 12.08 3.82
N ASP A 107 -10.87 12.72 2.81
CA ASP A 107 -9.52 12.44 2.32
C ASP A 107 -8.48 12.63 3.43
N ARG A 108 -7.55 11.68 3.57
CA ARG A 108 -6.38 11.85 4.44
C ARG A 108 -5.23 12.45 3.66
N ARG A 109 -4.67 13.53 4.20
CA ARG A 109 -3.53 14.28 3.64
C ARG A 109 -2.68 14.81 4.78
N GLY A 110 -1.43 14.40 4.85
CA GLY A 110 -0.47 14.89 5.84
C GLY A 110 0.01 13.81 6.78
N ILE A 111 0.54 14.21 7.95
CA ILE A 111 1.13 13.27 8.91
C ILE A 111 0.06 12.83 9.91
N GLU A 112 -0.07 11.53 10.10
CA GLU A 112 -0.93 10.92 11.11
C GLU A 112 -0.09 10.11 12.10
N LEU A 113 -0.39 10.29 13.40
CA LEU A 113 0.15 9.44 14.45
C LEU A 113 -0.75 8.22 14.60
N LEU A 114 -0.19 7.04 14.33
CA LEU A 114 -0.86 5.76 14.51
C LEU A 114 -0.45 5.17 15.87
N GLY A 115 -1.45 4.79 16.66
CA GLY A 115 -1.30 4.24 18.00
C GLY A 115 -1.43 5.26 19.14
N GLY A 116 -0.76 5.00 20.25
CA GLY A 116 -0.71 5.84 21.44
C GLY A 116 -1.74 5.47 22.51
N SER A 117 -1.71 6.22 23.62
CA SER A 117 -2.47 5.92 24.86
C SER A 117 -3.99 5.73 24.70
N GLN A 118 -4.58 6.25 23.62
CA GLN A 118 -6.01 6.14 23.31
C GLN A 118 -6.34 4.86 22.52
N ASP A 119 -5.37 4.31 21.79
CA ASP A 119 -5.51 3.07 21.03
C ASP A 119 -4.86 1.90 21.79
N LYS A 120 -5.67 1.25 22.63
CA LYS A 120 -5.24 0.09 23.42
C LYS A 120 -4.95 -1.16 22.58
N SER A 121 -5.30 -1.16 21.29
CA SER A 121 -5.08 -2.28 20.39
C SER A 121 -3.74 -2.18 19.64
N SER A 122 -3.17 -0.97 19.57
CA SER A 122 -1.87 -0.72 18.97
C SER A 122 -0.75 -1.41 19.73
N LYS A 123 0.14 -2.04 18.97
CA LYS A 123 1.34 -2.72 19.50
C LYS A 123 2.57 -1.81 19.47
N ILE A 124 2.55 -0.84 18.58
CA ILE A 124 3.63 0.11 18.33
C ILE A 124 3.02 1.46 17.99
N ASP A 125 3.77 2.53 18.30
CA ASP A 125 3.36 3.91 17.99
C ASP A 125 4.34 4.47 16.95
N PHE A 126 3.81 5.04 15.87
CA PHE A 126 4.62 5.67 14.82
C PHE A 126 3.78 6.67 14.02
N ALA A 127 4.44 7.55 13.28
CA ALA A 127 3.78 8.52 12.41
C ALA A 127 4.03 8.20 10.94
N LEU A 128 3.00 8.26 10.11
CA LEU A 128 3.10 8.09 8.65
C LEU A 128 2.55 9.29 7.90
N LEU A 129 3.04 9.47 6.69
CA LEU A 129 2.42 10.35 5.69
C LEU A 129 1.23 9.62 5.06
N GLU A 130 0.04 10.19 5.19
CA GLU A 130 -1.20 9.65 4.65
C GLU A 130 -1.66 10.47 3.43
N PHE A 131 -1.91 9.78 2.31
CA PHE A 131 -2.41 10.38 1.06
C PHE A 131 -3.42 9.45 0.37
N HIS A 132 -4.62 9.34 0.93
CA HIS A 132 -5.62 8.39 0.43
C HIS A 132 -7.07 8.86 0.62
N LYS A 133 -7.94 8.46 -0.31
CA LYS A 133 -9.40 8.71 -0.27
C LYS A 133 -10.21 7.52 0.25
N ARG A 134 -9.56 6.36 0.34
CA ARG A 134 -10.18 5.06 0.63
C ARG A 134 -9.44 4.42 1.79
N ARG A 135 -10.12 3.56 2.54
CA ARG A 135 -9.54 2.84 3.67
C ARG A 135 -9.97 1.38 3.65
N VAL A 136 -9.24 0.55 4.38
CA VAL A 136 -9.74 -0.77 4.79
C VAL A 136 -10.81 -0.55 5.86
N ALA A 137 -12.07 -0.77 5.48
CA ALA A 137 -13.22 -0.73 6.39
C ALA A 137 -13.20 -1.88 7.39
N ARG A 138 -12.76 -3.04 6.90
CA ARG A 138 -12.68 -4.28 7.67
C ARG A 138 -11.52 -5.11 7.12
N PRO A 139 -10.55 -5.50 7.96
CA PRO A 139 -9.49 -6.38 7.53
C PRO A 139 -10.02 -7.79 7.24
N ALA A 140 -9.23 -8.57 6.51
CA ALA A 140 -9.47 -10.00 6.35
C ALA A 140 -9.20 -10.75 7.66
N GLN A 141 -9.66 -12.00 7.74
CA GLN A 141 -9.37 -12.85 8.90
C GLN A 141 -7.86 -12.98 9.09
N ARG A 142 -7.40 -13.01 10.34
CA ARG A 142 -5.99 -13.23 10.71
C ARG A 142 -5.03 -12.09 10.35
N PHE A 143 -5.57 -10.94 9.90
CA PHE A 143 -4.84 -9.69 9.99
C PHE A 143 -5.08 -9.05 11.34
N VAL A 144 -4.00 -8.71 12.02
CA VAL A 144 -4.01 -8.00 13.29
C VAL A 144 -3.47 -6.58 13.08
N PRO A 145 -4.09 -5.56 13.68
CA PRO A 145 -3.55 -4.22 13.65
C PRO A 145 -2.19 -4.18 14.36
N LEU A 146 -1.23 -3.51 13.72
CA LEU A 146 0.00 -3.05 14.36
C LEU A 146 -0.24 -1.66 14.98
N ALA A 147 -0.93 -0.79 14.23
CA ALA A 147 -1.40 0.50 14.69
C ALA A 147 -2.60 1.01 13.87
N GLY A 148 -3.41 1.89 14.47
CA GLY A 148 -4.45 2.65 13.77
C GLY A 148 -5.60 1.81 13.20
N ASP A 149 -6.20 0.93 14.02
CA ASP A 149 -7.31 -0.01 13.71
C ASP A 149 -7.13 -0.93 12.49
N SER A 150 -6.89 -0.37 11.30
CA SER A 150 -6.60 -1.07 10.06
C SER A 150 -5.59 -0.35 9.16
N ASP A 151 -4.94 0.71 9.64
CA ASP A 151 -3.99 1.50 8.86
C ASP A 151 -2.60 0.85 8.81
N ALA A 152 -2.27 -0.04 9.75
CA ALA A 152 -1.14 -0.95 9.62
C ALA A 152 -1.53 -2.36 10.06
N LEU A 153 -1.36 -3.34 9.17
CA LEU A 153 -1.82 -4.71 9.40
C LEU A 153 -0.67 -5.71 9.23
N LEU A 154 -0.64 -6.72 10.09
CA LEU A 154 0.24 -7.88 10.01
C LEU A 154 -0.60 -9.15 9.89
N HIS A 155 -0.25 -10.07 9.00
CA HIS A 155 -0.91 -11.37 8.94
C HIS A 155 -0.27 -12.38 9.91
N GLU A 156 -1.08 -13.17 10.60
CA GLU A 156 -0.63 -14.09 11.66
C GLU A 156 -0.09 -15.46 11.16
N GLU A 157 0.05 -15.70 9.86
CA GLU A 157 0.58 -16.98 9.31
C GLU A 157 1.42 -16.73 8.08
N TYR A 158 0.93 -15.87 7.19
CA TYR A 158 1.65 -15.50 5.98
C TYR A 158 2.59 -14.33 6.27
N ASN A 159 3.70 -14.28 5.54
CA ASN A 159 4.68 -13.21 5.63
C ASN A 159 4.15 -11.94 4.95
N ILE A 160 3.14 -11.30 5.55
CA ILE A 160 2.45 -10.14 4.98
C ILE A 160 2.38 -9.01 6.00
N ILE A 161 2.84 -7.83 5.61
CA ILE A 161 2.67 -6.58 6.36
C ILE A 161 2.19 -5.48 5.40
N THR A 162 1.28 -4.63 5.84
CA THR A 162 0.74 -3.55 5.00
C THR A 162 0.54 -2.26 5.77
N PHE A 163 0.61 -1.13 5.05
CA PHE A 163 0.49 0.23 5.58
C PHE A 163 -0.42 1.06 4.67
N GLN A 164 -1.43 1.70 5.24
CA GLN A 164 -2.33 2.61 4.53
C GLN A 164 -1.60 3.92 4.18
N GLY A 165 -0.76 4.40 5.09
CA GLY A 165 0.18 5.49 4.84
C GLY A 165 1.43 5.06 4.10
N HIS A 166 2.33 6.02 3.94
CA HIS A 166 3.53 5.92 3.13
C HIS A 166 4.79 5.93 4.00
N PRO A 167 5.24 4.77 4.54
CA PRO A 167 6.49 4.67 5.31
C PRO A 167 7.73 4.95 4.46
N GLU A 168 7.61 4.91 3.13
CA GLU A 168 8.68 5.24 2.20
C GLU A 168 8.86 6.75 1.99
N MET A 169 7.82 7.55 2.23
CA MET A 169 7.83 8.96 1.86
C MET A 169 8.58 9.82 2.87
N THR A 170 9.35 10.77 2.36
CA THR A 170 9.95 11.85 3.15
C THR A 170 9.06 13.08 3.14
N GLU A 171 9.34 14.03 4.04
CA GLU A 171 8.68 15.34 4.05
C GLU A 171 8.73 16.02 2.68
N ASP A 172 9.89 16.03 2.01
CA ASP A 172 10.05 16.63 0.68
C ASP A 172 9.09 16.02 -0.35
N VAL A 173 8.93 14.69 -0.34
CA VAL A 173 8.00 13.98 -1.25
C VAL A 173 6.56 14.33 -0.90
N GLY A 174 6.20 14.33 0.39
CA GLY A 174 4.86 14.70 0.84
C GLY A 174 4.48 16.13 0.48
N MET A 175 5.38 17.09 0.74
CA MET A 175 5.19 18.50 0.37
C MET A 175 5.06 18.67 -1.14
N ALA A 176 5.86 17.94 -1.90
CA ALA A 176 5.75 17.96 -3.35
C ALA A 176 4.41 17.44 -3.87
N ILE A 177 3.87 16.36 -3.31
CA ILE A 177 2.54 15.86 -3.65
C ILE A 177 1.48 16.90 -3.33
N LEU A 178 1.56 17.56 -2.16
CA LEU A 178 0.64 18.63 -1.78
C LEU A 178 0.69 19.83 -2.73
N TYR A 179 1.87 20.23 -3.18
CA TYR A 179 2.04 21.39 -4.07
C TYR A 179 1.84 21.07 -5.55
N ALA A 180 2.05 19.83 -5.97
CA ALA A 180 1.88 19.37 -7.34
C ALA A 180 0.48 18.80 -7.63
N ASP A 181 -0.40 18.71 -6.62
CA ASP A 181 -1.76 18.20 -6.79
C ASP A 181 -2.53 19.04 -7.81
N ASP A 182 -2.67 18.47 -9.01
CA ASP A 182 -3.34 19.01 -10.19
C ASP A 182 -4.83 18.63 -10.26
N GLY A 183 -5.34 17.96 -9.21
CA GLY A 183 -6.66 17.32 -9.24
C GLY A 183 -6.60 15.79 -9.20
N ALA A 184 -5.43 15.14 -9.26
CA ALA A 184 -5.36 13.70 -9.02
C ALA A 184 -5.83 13.32 -7.60
N TYR A 185 -5.49 14.14 -6.60
CA TYR A 185 -6.00 14.01 -5.24
C TYR A 185 -7.13 15.02 -4.98
N THR A 186 -7.13 16.23 -5.52
CA THR A 186 -8.22 17.24 -5.34
C THR A 186 -9.42 17.10 -6.27
N GLY A 187 -9.33 16.33 -7.36
CA GLY A 187 -10.31 16.32 -8.45
C GLY A 187 -11.19 15.07 -8.50
N ASN A 188 -12.36 15.26 -9.14
CA ASN A 188 -13.44 14.28 -9.35
C ASN A 188 -13.08 13.11 -10.29
N LEU A 189 -11.81 12.71 -10.40
CA LEU A 189 -11.42 11.55 -11.20
C LEU A 189 -11.88 10.20 -10.59
N SER A 190 -12.58 10.25 -9.45
CA SER A 190 -13.18 9.11 -8.75
C SER A 190 -14.68 8.87 -9.04
N GLU A 191 -15.29 9.58 -10.00
CA GLU A 191 -16.72 9.42 -10.35
C GLU A 191 -17.01 8.64 -11.65
N LYS A 192 -16.07 7.83 -12.16
CA LYS A 192 -16.36 6.89 -13.24
C LYS A 192 -15.80 5.49 -12.98
#